data_AF-A0A812KMM3-F1
#
_entry.id   AF-A0A812KMM3-F1
#
_cell.length_a   1.000
_cell.length_b   1.000
_cell.length_c   1.000
_cell.angle_alpha   90.00
_cell.angle_beta   90.00
_cell.angle_gamma   90.00
#
_symmetry.space_group_name_H-M   'P 1'
#
loop_
_entity.id
_entity.type
_entity.pdbx_description
1 polymer ?
#
loop_
_entity_poly.entity_id
_entity_poly.type
_entity_poly.pdbx_seq_one_letter_code
_entity_poly.pdbx_strand_id
1 'polypeptide(L)'
;MKRPAEKAESKAKRARADPYKSYCEKVREGLELSKVSPAVVKMLSSMTDSALLTSKDNRHKYQASVVHMVTDIIQGIGEDYEKSIADKKSQIANCDTMRAERDADVKGAKDDLEAKKAATQEKKLALAADAQAFKAAKEGVSKAQAAVRAADKDLVDKQKAKDRSWNIHEKL
;
A
#
# COMPACT_ATOMS: atom_id res chain seq x y z
N MET A 1 46.12 -63.77 59.91
CA MET A 1 45.13 -63.53 58.83
C MET A 1 45.19 -62.06 58.43
N LYS A 2 45.63 -61.76 57.20
CA LYS A 2 45.68 -60.41 56.61
C LYS A 2 44.28 -60.02 56.13
N ARG A 3 43.74 -58.86 56.54
CA ARG A 3 42.53 -58.25 55.96
C ARG A 3 42.96 -57.20 54.91
N PRO A 4 42.43 -57.22 53.68
CA PRO A 4 42.73 -56.21 52.68
C PRO A 4 41.95 -54.91 52.99
N ALA A 5 42.62 -53.77 52.84
CA ALA A 5 42.03 -52.44 52.95
C ALA A 5 41.51 -51.98 51.58
N GLU A 6 40.21 -51.71 51.47
CA GLU A 6 39.60 -51.04 50.32
C GLU A 6 40.02 -49.57 50.29
N LYS A 7 40.60 -49.14 49.16
CA LYS A 7 40.91 -47.73 48.89
C LYS A 7 39.62 -47.01 48.48
N ALA A 8 39.19 -46.05 49.29
CA ALA A 8 38.13 -45.12 48.93
C ALA A 8 38.62 -44.14 47.86
N GLU A 9 37.99 -44.14 46.68
CA GLU A 9 38.24 -43.16 45.63
C GLU A 9 37.63 -41.80 46.00
N SER A 10 38.49 -40.78 46.14
CA SER A 10 38.07 -39.42 46.43
C SER A 10 37.40 -38.79 45.19
N LYS A 11 36.13 -38.36 45.34
CA LYS A 11 35.39 -37.58 44.33
C LYS A 11 36.16 -36.29 43.99
N ALA A 12 36.64 -36.20 42.75
CA ALA A 12 37.31 -35.01 42.23
C ALA A 12 36.39 -33.78 42.27
N LYS A 13 36.86 -32.68 42.88
CA LYS A 13 36.18 -31.38 42.86
C LYS A 13 36.12 -30.88 41.41
N ARG A 14 34.92 -30.67 40.88
CA ARG A 14 34.72 -30.04 39.57
C ARG A 14 35.34 -28.64 39.60
N ALA A 15 36.34 -28.41 38.76
CA ALA A 15 36.95 -27.09 38.60
C ALA A 15 35.86 -26.09 38.19
N ARG A 16 35.85 -24.90 38.81
CA ARG A 16 34.95 -23.82 38.41
C ARG A 16 35.27 -23.44 36.96
N ALA A 17 34.27 -23.53 36.09
CA ALA A 17 34.39 -23.05 34.72
C ALA A 17 34.72 -21.55 34.73
N ASP A 18 35.64 -21.14 33.86
CA ASP A 18 35.99 -19.74 33.69
C ASP A 18 34.77 -18.96 33.16
N PRO A 19 34.28 -17.94 33.87
CA PRO A 19 33.13 -17.15 33.45
C PRO A 19 33.34 -16.42 32.12
N TYR A 20 34.57 -16.27 31.63
CA TYR A 20 34.84 -15.61 30.34
C TYR A 20 34.63 -16.52 29.12
N LYS A 21 34.55 -17.84 29.32
CA LYS A 21 34.32 -18.80 28.21
C LYS A 21 32.98 -18.58 27.51
N SER A 22 31.93 -18.22 28.25
CA SER A 22 30.62 -17.92 27.65
C SER A 22 30.65 -16.69 26.74
N TYR A 23 31.57 -15.74 26.97
CA TYR A 23 31.73 -14.59 26.07
C TYR A 23 32.46 -15.00 24.78
N CYS A 24 33.45 -15.89 24.86
CA CYS A 24 34.10 -16.45 23.68
C CYS A 24 33.11 -17.25 22.82
N GLU A 25 32.17 -17.98 23.43
CA GLU A 25 31.09 -18.67 22.72
C GLU A 25 30.20 -17.68 21.95
N LYS A 26 29.76 -16.59 22.58
CA LYS A 26 28.99 -15.53 21.90
C LYS A 26 29.77 -14.89 20.73
N VAL A 27 31.07 -14.70 20.89
CA VAL A 27 31.93 -14.20 19.81
C VAL A 27 31.97 -15.19 18.64
N ARG A 28 32.05 -16.49 18.91
CA ARG A 28 31.98 -17.53 17.88
C ARG A 28 30.64 -17.53 17.16
N GLU A 29 29.53 -17.46 17.90
CA GLU A 29 28.19 -17.32 17.33
C GLU A 29 28.10 -16.07 16.43
N GLY A 30 28.67 -14.94 16.87
CA GLY A 30 28.76 -13.72 16.05
C GLY A 30 29.57 -13.92 14.76
N LEU A 31 30.68 -14.65 14.81
CA LEU A 31 31.49 -14.96 13.63
C LEU A 31 30.74 -15.88 12.64
N GLU A 32 29.89 -16.78 13.12
CA GLU A 32 29.06 -17.65 12.27
C GLU A 32 27.99 -16.87 11.50
N LEU A 33 27.56 -15.71 12.01
CA LEU A 33 26.65 -14.80 11.31
C LEU A 33 27.35 -13.93 10.24
N SER A 34 28.69 -13.98 10.17
CA SER A 34 29.45 -13.20 9.21
C SER A 34 29.31 -13.75 7.78
N LYS A 35 29.55 -12.90 6.78
CA LYS A 35 29.62 -13.30 5.36
C LYS A 35 30.99 -13.87 4.97
N VAL A 36 31.88 -14.08 5.93
CA VAL A 36 33.24 -14.54 5.67
C VAL A 36 33.22 -16.05 5.38
N SER A 37 34.21 -16.53 4.62
CA SER A 37 34.33 -17.96 4.31
C SER A 37 34.28 -18.84 5.57
N PRO A 38 33.53 -19.96 5.56
CA PRO A 38 33.43 -20.87 6.71
C PRO A 38 34.78 -21.38 7.22
N ALA A 39 35.78 -21.50 6.34
CA ALA A 39 37.13 -21.90 6.71
C ALA A 39 37.80 -20.85 7.62
N VAL A 40 37.59 -19.56 7.33
CA VAL A 40 38.12 -18.44 8.14
C VAL A 40 37.38 -18.35 9.46
N VAL A 41 36.05 -18.52 9.46
CA VAL A 41 35.25 -18.59 10.68
C VAL A 41 35.74 -19.71 11.59
N LYS A 42 35.93 -20.93 11.06
CA LYS A 42 36.44 -22.08 11.83
C LYS A 42 37.84 -21.80 12.40
N MET A 43 38.73 -21.21 11.60
CA MET A 43 40.07 -20.82 12.03
C MET A 43 40.00 -19.82 13.19
N LEU A 44 39.32 -18.68 13.01
CA LEU A 44 39.20 -17.65 14.05
C LEU A 44 38.50 -18.18 15.30
N SER A 45 37.45 -18.97 15.17
CA SER A 45 36.74 -19.59 16.29
C SER A 45 37.64 -20.51 17.13
N SER A 46 38.51 -21.30 16.49
CA SER A 46 39.48 -22.14 17.21
C SER A 46 40.56 -21.35 17.95
N MET A 47 40.85 -20.13 17.49
CA MET A 47 41.86 -19.24 18.05
C MET A 47 41.31 -18.23 19.05
N THR A 48 39.98 -18.08 19.09
CA THR A 48 39.28 -17.10 19.92
C THR A 48 39.55 -17.31 21.41
N ASP A 49 39.55 -18.56 21.88
CA ASP A 49 39.78 -18.88 23.30
C ASP A 49 41.18 -18.49 23.75
N SER A 50 42.21 -18.79 22.94
CA SER A 50 43.59 -18.48 23.31
C SER A 50 43.88 -16.98 23.26
N ALA A 51 43.24 -16.26 22.34
CA ALA A 51 43.42 -14.81 22.19
C ALA A 51 42.61 -14.01 23.22
N LEU A 52 41.33 -14.33 23.44
CA LEU A 52 40.44 -13.53 24.29
C LEU A 52 40.60 -13.81 25.79
N LEU A 53 40.93 -15.04 26.20
CA LEU A 53 41.16 -15.39 27.60
C LEU A 53 42.51 -14.89 28.14
N THR A 54 43.43 -14.49 27.26
CA THR A 54 44.69 -13.85 27.66
C THR A 54 44.45 -12.35 27.90
N SER A 55 44.94 -11.80 29.01
CA SER A 55 44.82 -10.37 29.31
C SER A 55 45.52 -9.52 28.26
N LYS A 56 45.02 -8.31 28.00
CA LYS A 56 45.52 -7.42 26.94
C LYS A 56 47.04 -7.20 27.00
N ASP A 57 47.60 -7.04 28.20
CA ASP A 57 49.03 -6.77 28.41
C ASP A 57 49.90 -8.02 28.20
N ASN A 58 49.33 -9.22 28.33
CA ASN A 58 50.02 -10.49 28.15
C ASN A 58 49.83 -11.09 26.75
N ARG A 59 49.02 -10.45 25.87
CA ARG A 59 48.79 -10.95 24.52
C ARG A 59 50.02 -10.78 23.66
N HIS A 60 50.46 -11.85 23.02
CA HIS A 60 51.49 -11.73 22.00
C HIS A 60 50.90 -11.15 20.69
N LYS A 61 51.78 -10.65 19.80
CA LYS A 61 51.39 -9.94 18.55
C LYS A 61 50.34 -10.69 17.72
N TYR A 62 50.46 -12.01 17.64
CA TYR A 62 49.51 -12.84 16.89
C TYR A 62 48.13 -12.94 17.56
N GLN A 63 48.06 -13.10 18.89
CA GLN A 63 46.77 -13.03 19.61
C GLN A 63 46.11 -11.66 19.42
N ALA A 64 46.89 -10.56 19.50
CA ALA A 64 46.37 -9.22 19.26
C ALA A 64 45.79 -9.07 17.84
N SER A 65 46.47 -9.60 16.83
CA SER A 65 45.99 -9.63 15.44
C SER A 65 44.68 -10.42 15.29
N VAL A 66 44.56 -11.58 15.96
CA VAL A 66 43.31 -12.36 15.97
C VAL A 66 42.16 -11.57 16.59
N VAL A 67 42.39 -10.92 17.72
CA VAL A 67 41.36 -10.07 18.36
C VAL A 67 40.94 -8.94 17.43
N HIS A 68 41.88 -8.30 16.74
CA HIS A 68 41.58 -7.25 15.77
C HIS A 68 40.72 -7.77 14.61
N MET A 69 41.11 -8.90 13.98
CA MET A 69 40.32 -9.49 12.89
C MET A 69 38.90 -9.86 13.32
N VAL A 70 38.74 -10.45 14.52
CA VAL A 70 37.42 -10.78 15.07
C VAL A 70 36.61 -9.52 15.34
N THR A 71 37.25 -8.47 15.86
CA THR A 71 36.60 -7.17 16.12
C THR A 71 36.10 -6.56 14.82
N ASP A 72 36.94 -6.49 13.79
CA ASP A 72 36.59 -5.90 12.49
C ASP A 72 35.44 -6.66 11.82
N ILE A 73 35.45 -7.99 11.89
CA ILE A 73 34.35 -8.82 11.35
C ILE A 73 33.05 -8.53 12.08
N ILE A 74 33.06 -8.56 13.42
CA ILE A 74 31.85 -8.32 14.22
C ILE A 74 31.32 -6.90 14.03
N GLN A 75 32.21 -5.90 13.97
CA GLN A 75 31.84 -4.52 13.68
C GLN A 75 31.21 -4.41 12.28
N GLY A 76 31.79 -5.04 11.27
CA GLY A 76 31.23 -5.07 9.92
C GLY A 76 29.82 -5.69 9.86
N ILE A 77 29.56 -6.75 10.64
CA ILE A 77 28.21 -7.33 10.78
C ILE A 77 27.25 -6.31 11.41
N GLY A 78 27.69 -5.61 12.46
CA GLY A 78 26.90 -4.57 13.12
C GLY A 78 26.51 -3.45 12.14
N GLU A 79 27.48 -2.94 11.38
CA GLU A 79 27.26 -1.92 10.35
C GLU A 79 26.30 -2.41 9.25
N ASP A 80 26.43 -3.67 8.83
CA ASP A 80 25.51 -4.28 7.85
C ASP A 80 24.07 -4.38 8.38
N TYR A 81 23.90 -4.74 9.66
CA TYR A 81 22.57 -4.75 10.27
C TYR A 81 21.98 -3.35 10.44
N GLU A 82 22.79 -2.37 10.85
CA GLU A 82 22.35 -0.98 10.96
C GLU A 82 21.91 -0.42 9.60
N LYS A 83 22.68 -0.69 8.53
CA LYS A 83 22.30 -0.35 7.15
C LYS A 83 21.00 -1.03 6.75
N SER A 84 20.87 -2.34 6.99
CA SER A 84 19.65 -3.09 6.68
C SER A 84 18.43 -2.53 7.43
N ILE A 85 18.57 -2.19 8.71
CA ILE A 85 17.51 -1.57 9.50
C ILE A 85 17.15 -0.20 8.92
N ALA A 86 18.13 0.63 8.57
CA ALA A 86 17.90 1.94 7.97
C ALA A 86 17.16 1.83 6.63
N ASP A 87 17.60 0.91 5.77
CA ASP A 87 16.97 0.63 4.47
C ASP A 87 15.53 0.15 4.66
N LYS A 88 15.28 -0.76 5.60
CA LYS A 88 13.93 -1.26 5.90
C LYS A 88 13.03 -0.18 6.49
N LYS A 89 13.55 0.69 7.37
CA LYS A 89 12.81 1.86 7.86
C LYS A 89 12.45 2.83 6.74
N SER A 90 13.37 3.08 5.81
CA SER A 90 13.12 3.90 4.62
C SER A 90 12.05 3.27 3.73
N GLN A 91 12.11 1.95 3.49
CA GLN A 91 11.09 1.21 2.75
C GLN A 91 9.70 1.33 3.40
N ILE A 92 9.62 1.19 4.72
CA ILE A 92 8.35 1.33 5.46
C ILE A 92 7.80 2.76 5.30
N ALA A 93 8.62 3.79 5.49
CA ALA A 93 8.19 5.18 5.33
C ALA A 93 7.69 5.48 3.91
N ASN A 94 8.35 4.93 2.88
CA ASN A 94 7.90 5.03 1.50
C ASN A 94 6.57 4.32 1.28
N CYS A 95 6.39 3.11 1.84
CA CYS A 95 5.13 2.37 1.78
C CYS A 95 3.97 3.13 2.44
N ASP A 96 4.21 3.76 3.59
CA ASP A 96 3.20 4.56 4.29
C ASP A 96 2.79 5.79 3.47
N THR A 97 3.77 6.45 2.83
CA THR A 97 3.52 7.59 1.92
C THR A 97 2.69 7.14 0.71
N MET A 98 3.10 6.07 0.03
CA MET A 98 2.36 5.53 -1.11
C MET A 98 0.94 5.09 -0.72
N ARG A 99 0.76 4.51 0.47
CA ARG A 99 -0.55 4.14 0.98
C ARG A 99 -1.44 5.36 1.18
N ALA A 100 -0.92 6.41 1.81
CA ALA A 100 -1.67 7.66 2.02
C ALA A 100 -2.09 8.31 0.69
N GLU A 101 -1.20 8.34 -0.31
CA GLU A 101 -1.51 8.83 -1.66
C GLU A 101 -2.64 8.00 -2.30
N ARG A 102 -2.55 6.67 -2.24
CA ARG A 102 -3.57 5.78 -2.82
C ARG A 102 -4.92 5.89 -2.12
N ASP A 103 -4.93 6.04 -0.80
CA ASP A 103 -6.16 6.25 -0.04
C ASP A 103 -6.81 7.59 -0.41
N ALA A 104 -6.01 8.64 -0.64
CA ALA A 104 -6.49 9.92 -1.14
C ALA A 104 -7.07 9.81 -2.56
N ASP A 105 -6.39 9.13 -3.49
CA ASP A 105 -6.86 8.90 -4.86
C ASP A 105 -8.18 8.12 -4.87
N VAL A 106 -8.29 7.05 -4.06
CA VAL A 106 -9.50 6.24 -3.96
C VAL A 106 -10.67 7.06 -3.43
N LYS A 107 -10.42 7.91 -2.42
CA LYS A 107 -11.44 8.81 -1.88
C LYS A 107 -11.90 9.82 -2.95
N GLY A 108 -10.97 10.49 -3.63
CA GLY A 108 -11.28 11.44 -4.70
C GLY A 108 -12.07 10.79 -5.84
N ALA A 109 -11.66 9.60 -6.29
CA ALA A 109 -12.36 8.86 -7.34
C ALA A 109 -13.79 8.44 -6.93
N LYS A 110 -14.01 8.11 -5.64
CA LYS A 110 -15.35 7.81 -5.12
C LYS A 110 -16.24 9.04 -5.10
N ASP A 111 -15.72 10.17 -4.60
CA ASP A 111 -16.46 11.43 -4.54
C ASP A 111 -16.84 11.91 -5.96
N ASP A 112 -15.92 11.83 -6.91
CA ASP A 112 -16.15 12.14 -8.32
C ASP A 112 -17.21 11.23 -8.97
N LEU A 113 -17.18 9.94 -8.64
CA LEU A 113 -18.15 8.98 -9.16
C LEU A 113 -19.55 9.30 -8.65
N GLU A 114 -19.71 9.57 -7.36
CA GLU A 114 -21.00 9.92 -6.76
C GLU A 114 -21.52 11.25 -7.32
N ALA A 115 -20.66 12.26 -7.49
CA ALA A 115 -21.03 13.52 -8.14
C ALA A 115 -21.52 13.30 -9.58
N LYS A 116 -20.82 12.48 -10.37
CA LYS A 116 -21.22 12.14 -11.75
C LYS A 116 -22.52 11.34 -11.80
N LYS A 117 -22.76 10.43 -10.85
CA LYS A 117 -24.03 9.70 -10.73
C LYS A 117 -25.18 10.66 -10.47
N ALA A 118 -25.04 11.56 -9.50
CA ALA A 118 -26.05 12.56 -9.17
C ALA A 118 -26.38 13.46 -10.38
N ALA A 119 -25.35 14.01 -11.04
CA ALA A 119 -25.52 14.84 -12.24
C ALA A 119 -26.17 14.08 -13.40
N THR A 120 -25.84 12.79 -13.56
CA THR A 120 -26.47 11.95 -14.58
C THR A 120 -27.95 11.71 -14.29
N GLN A 121 -28.31 11.48 -13.03
CA GLN A 121 -29.70 11.28 -12.63
C GLN A 121 -30.51 12.56 -12.82
N GLU A 122 -29.97 13.72 -12.43
CA GLU A 122 -30.61 15.02 -12.65
C GLU A 122 -30.88 15.28 -14.14
N LYS A 123 -29.87 15.07 -15.00
CA LYS A 123 -30.02 15.23 -16.45
C LYS A 123 -31.04 14.27 -17.06
N LYS A 124 -31.16 13.04 -16.54
CA LYS A 124 -32.19 12.10 -16.98
C LYS A 124 -33.59 12.61 -16.65
N LEU A 125 -33.79 13.18 -15.46
CA LEU A 125 -35.08 13.75 -15.05
C LEU A 125 -35.42 15.00 -15.88
N ALA A 126 -34.45 15.89 -16.09
CA ALA A 126 -34.62 17.06 -16.95
C ALA A 126 -35.02 16.66 -18.38
N LEU A 127 -34.30 15.71 -18.98
CA LEU A 127 -34.61 15.20 -20.33
C LEU A 127 -36.01 14.58 -20.40
N ALA A 128 -36.44 13.86 -19.36
CA ALA A 128 -37.78 13.30 -19.31
C ALA A 128 -38.86 14.40 -19.26
N ALA A 129 -38.64 15.46 -18.48
CA ALA A 129 -39.54 16.61 -18.42
C ALA A 129 -39.60 17.36 -19.76
N ASP A 130 -38.45 17.61 -20.39
CA ASP A 130 -38.37 18.25 -21.70
C ASP A 130 -39.08 17.42 -22.79
N ALA A 131 -38.93 16.10 -22.77
CA ALA A 131 -39.61 15.20 -23.70
C ALA A 131 -41.14 15.27 -23.55
N GLN A 132 -41.65 15.35 -22.31
CA GLN A 132 -43.08 15.54 -22.04
C GLN A 132 -43.57 16.90 -22.51
N ALA A 133 -42.83 17.98 -22.22
CA ALA A 133 -43.16 19.33 -22.65
C ALA A 133 -43.18 19.44 -24.18
N PHE A 134 -42.19 18.85 -24.85
CA PHE A 134 -42.13 18.79 -26.31
C PHE A 134 -43.32 18.05 -26.91
N LYS A 135 -43.70 16.91 -26.33
CA LYS A 135 -44.89 16.16 -26.76
C LYS A 135 -46.16 17.01 -26.63
N ALA A 136 -46.36 17.65 -25.48
CA ALA A 136 -47.51 18.52 -25.24
C ALA A 136 -47.55 19.73 -26.21
N ALA A 137 -46.40 20.36 -26.46
CA ALA A 137 -46.28 21.45 -27.41
C ALA A 137 -46.63 21.00 -28.85
N LYS A 138 -46.14 19.83 -29.27
CA LYS A 138 -46.46 19.24 -30.57
C LYS A 138 -47.95 18.97 -30.74
N GLU A 139 -48.59 18.42 -29.71
CA GLU A 139 -50.05 18.21 -29.70
C GLU A 139 -50.81 19.54 -29.75
N GLY A 140 -50.36 20.56 -29.01
CA GLY A 140 -50.94 21.90 -29.01
C GLY A 140 -50.86 22.56 -30.39
N VAL A 141 -49.70 22.53 -31.04
CA VAL A 141 -49.50 23.04 -32.40
C VAL A 141 -50.40 22.31 -33.39
N SER A 142 -50.50 20.98 -33.30
CA SER A 142 -51.37 20.19 -34.17
C SER A 142 -52.85 20.58 -34.02
N LYS A 143 -53.33 20.77 -32.79
CA LYS A 143 -54.70 21.24 -32.51
C LYS A 143 -54.95 22.65 -33.04
N ALA A 144 -54.01 23.58 -32.81
CA ALA A 144 -54.11 24.95 -33.30
C ALA A 144 -54.15 25.00 -34.83
N GLN A 145 -53.29 24.23 -35.52
CA GLN A 145 -53.30 24.11 -36.97
C GLN A 145 -54.64 23.56 -37.49
N ALA A 146 -55.21 22.56 -36.82
CA ALA A 146 -56.53 22.03 -37.18
C ALA A 146 -57.64 23.08 -36.99
N ALA A 147 -57.61 23.84 -35.89
CA ALA A 147 -58.58 24.91 -35.61
C ALA A 147 -58.50 26.05 -36.62
N VAL A 148 -57.28 26.50 -36.98
CA VAL A 148 -57.08 27.52 -38.03
C VAL A 148 -57.66 27.04 -39.35
N ARG A 149 -57.36 25.81 -39.78
CA ARG A 149 -57.93 25.24 -41.02
C ARG A 149 -59.46 25.19 -41.00
N ALA A 150 -60.05 24.87 -39.85
CA ALA A 150 -61.51 24.86 -39.69
C ALA A 150 -62.10 26.28 -39.76
N ALA A 151 -61.47 27.26 -39.11
CA ALA A 151 -61.88 28.66 -39.15
C ALA A 151 -61.75 29.26 -40.55
N ASP A 152 -60.64 28.99 -41.25
CA ASP A 152 -60.43 29.44 -42.64
C ASP A 152 -61.53 28.90 -43.56
N LYS A 153 -61.90 27.62 -43.39
CA LYS A 153 -63.00 27.02 -44.15
C LYS A 153 -64.34 27.71 -43.86
N ASP A 154 -64.66 27.93 -42.59
CA ASP A 154 -65.90 28.63 -42.18
C ASP A 154 -65.95 30.08 -42.71
N LEU A 155 -64.84 30.81 -42.69
CA LEU A 155 -64.74 32.15 -43.28
C LEU A 155 -65.00 32.13 -44.79
N VAL A 156 -64.40 31.19 -45.52
CA VAL A 156 -64.63 31.01 -46.96
C VAL A 156 -66.10 30.68 -47.24
N ASP A 157 -66.72 29.80 -46.46
CA ASP A 157 -68.12 29.41 -46.62
C ASP A 157 -69.08 30.57 -46.33
N LYS A 158 -68.81 31.36 -45.28
CA LYS A 158 -69.55 32.59 -44.95
C LYS A 158 -69.41 33.67 -46.02
N GLN A 159 -68.21 33.84 -46.58
CA GLN A 159 -67.97 34.80 -47.65
C GLN A 159 -68.76 34.43 -48.92
N LYS A 160 -68.72 33.15 -49.32
CA LYS A 160 -69.57 32.64 -50.40
C LYS A 160 -71.07 32.85 -50.13
N ALA A 161 -71.53 32.64 -48.89
CA ALA A 161 -72.92 32.88 -48.54
C ALA A 161 -73.31 34.37 -48.65
N LYS A 162 -72.44 35.27 -48.21
CA LYS A 162 -72.60 36.72 -48.36
C LYS A 162 -72.68 37.13 -49.84
N ASP A 163 -71.75 36.64 -50.67
CA ASP A 163 -71.70 36.96 -52.11
C ASP A 163 -72.96 36.45 -52.84
N ARG A 164 -73.47 35.28 -52.46
CA ARG A 164 -74.77 34.78 -52.97
C ARG A 164 -75.93 35.69 -52.59
N SER A 165 -76.00 36.12 -51.33
CA SER A 165 -77.06 37.01 -50.85
C SER A 165 -77.02 38.40 -51.49
N TRP A 166 -75.82 38.91 -51.82
CA TRP A 166 -75.67 40.21 -52.45
C TRP A 166 -76.12 40.19 -53.93
N ASN A 167 -75.69 39.18 -54.69
CA ASN A 167 -76.17 38.93 -56.06
C ASN A 167 -77.70 38.69 -56.13
N ILE A 168 -78.24 38.05 -55.08
CA ILE A 168 -79.61 38.20 -54.56
C ILE A 168 -80.33 39.51 -54.90
N HIS A 169 -79.91 40.51 -54.15
CA HIS A 169 -80.53 41.81 -53.98
C HIS A 169 -80.28 42.73 -55.17
N GLU A 170 -79.15 42.58 -55.87
CA GLU A 170 -78.83 43.40 -57.04
C GLU A 170 -79.67 43.06 -58.28
N LYS A 171 -80.33 41.89 -58.30
CA LYS A 171 -81.18 41.43 -59.42
C LYS A 171 -82.68 41.70 -59.23
N LEU A 172 -83.10 42.26 -58.10
CA LEU A 172 -84.49 42.63 -57.77
C LEU A 172 -84.67 44.15 -57.87
#